data_AF-A0A835GY33-F1
#
_entry.id   AF-A0A835GY33-F1
#
_cell.length_a   1.000
_cell.length_b   1.000
_cell.length_c   1.000
_cell.angle_alpha   90.00
_cell.angle_beta   90.00
_cell.angle_gamma   90.00
#
_symmetry.space_group_name_H-M   'P 1'
#
loop_
_entity.id
_entity.type
_entity.pdbx_description
1 polymer ?
#
loop_
_entity_poly.entity_id
_entity_poly.type
_entity_poly.pdbx_seq_one_letter_code
_entity_poly.pdbx_strand_id
1 'polypeptide(L)'
;MVGGAFDITFMSCLPNMIVMAPADEVELVNLVVTATHVDDRPICFRYPRAHDTGSTGCQIGKGRVLVEGKDVALLGYGVMVKNCLRARSLLASLDIHVIVADARFCKPLDIKLVRELCKEHTFLITVEEGSVGGFASHIVQFIALDGQLDGKI
;
A
#
# COMPACT_ATOMS: atom_id res chain seq x y z
N MET A 1 -10.58 -17.60 -11.00
CA MET A 1 -9.33 -17.44 -10.24
C MET A 1 -9.72 -16.81 -8.91
N VAL A 2 -9.80 -17.60 -7.83
CA VAL A 2 -10.06 -17.03 -6.48
C VAL A 2 -8.69 -16.59 -5.96
N GLY A 3 -8.21 -15.46 -6.45
CA GLY A 3 -6.88 -14.96 -6.16
C GLY A 3 -6.82 -14.38 -4.75
N GLY A 4 -6.18 -15.09 -3.82
CA GLY A 4 -5.64 -14.56 -2.56
C GLY A 4 -6.55 -13.69 -1.68
N ALA A 5 -7.86 -13.57 -1.90
CA ALA A 5 -8.65 -12.48 -1.28
C ALA A 5 -8.61 -12.45 0.26
N PHE A 6 -8.30 -13.59 0.90
CA PHE A 6 -8.22 -13.72 2.36
C PHE A 6 -6.78 -13.76 2.90
N ASP A 7 -5.75 -13.71 2.05
CA ASP A 7 -4.35 -13.88 2.44
C ASP A 7 -3.84 -12.75 3.35
N ILE A 8 -4.08 -11.49 2.97
CA ILE A 8 -3.67 -10.32 3.75
C ILE A 8 -4.35 -10.33 5.11
N THR A 9 -5.66 -10.55 5.14
CA THR A 9 -6.42 -10.62 6.39
C THR A 9 -5.85 -11.70 7.31
N PHE A 10 -5.64 -12.91 6.80
CA PHE A 10 -5.12 -14.03 7.58
C PHE A 10 -3.70 -13.77 8.10
N MET A 11 -2.79 -13.32 7.23
CA MET A 11 -1.38 -13.16 7.58
C MET A 11 -1.11 -11.94 8.46
N SER A 12 -1.87 -10.86 8.27
CA SER A 12 -1.70 -9.63 9.06
C SER A 12 -2.08 -9.77 10.53
N CYS A 13 -2.97 -10.72 10.85
CA CYS A 13 -3.30 -11.10 12.23
C CYS A 13 -2.13 -11.74 12.99
N LEU A 14 -1.16 -12.34 12.30
CA LEU A 14 -0.04 -13.02 12.96
C LEU A 14 0.95 -12.03 13.57
N PRO A 15 1.41 -12.24 14.82
CA PRO A 15 2.37 -11.37 15.47
C PRO A 15 3.71 -11.37 14.71
N ASN A 16 4.40 -10.23 14.72
CA ASN A 16 5.73 -10.04 14.12
C ASN A 16 5.85 -10.32 12.60
N MET A 17 4.75 -10.62 11.90
CA MET A 17 4.74 -10.82 10.45
C MET A 17 5.01 -9.52 9.69
N ILE A 18 5.85 -9.58 8.66
CA ILE A 18 5.92 -8.56 7.61
C ILE A 18 4.99 -8.99 6.47
N VAL A 19 4.02 -8.13 6.14
CA VAL A 19 3.02 -8.36 5.10
C VAL A 19 3.20 -7.32 4.02
N MET A 20 3.58 -7.76 2.83
CA MET A 20 3.94 -6.93 1.69
C MET A 20 3.15 -7.32 0.43
N ALA A 21 2.96 -6.39 -0.50
CA ALA A 21 2.37 -6.69 -1.81
C ALA A 21 3.04 -5.85 -2.91
N PRO A 22 3.77 -6.49 -3.85
CA PRO A 22 4.36 -5.79 -4.99
C PRO A 22 3.29 -5.24 -5.94
N ALA A 23 3.52 -4.03 -6.44
CA ALA A 23 2.69 -3.40 -7.46
C ALA A 23 2.92 -3.97 -8.87
N ASP A 24 4.12 -4.46 -9.14
CA ASP A 24 4.59 -4.97 -10.42
C ASP A 24 5.78 -5.93 -10.24
N GLU A 25 6.32 -6.38 -11.37
CA GLU A 25 7.41 -7.35 -11.44
C GLU A 25 8.72 -6.81 -10.85
N VAL A 26 9.01 -5.52 -11.11
CA VAL A 26 10.21 -4.85 -10.57
C VAL A 26 10.09 -4.74 -9.06
N GLU A 27 8.91 -4.39 -8.56
CA GLU A 27 8.63 -4.29 -7.14
C GLU A 27 8.69 -5.66 -6.45
N LEU A 28 8.31 -6.74 -7.14
CA LEU A 28 8.50 -8.09 -6.60
C LEU A 28 9.99 -8.39 -6.39
N VAL A 29 10.86 -8.06 -7.34
CA VAL A 29 12.31 -8.24 -7.15
C VAL A 29 12.80 -7.41 -5.96
N ASN A 30 12.38 -6.14 -5.83
CA ASN A 30 12.71 -5.30 -4.67
C ASN A 30 12.28 -5.93 -3.34
N LEU A 31 11.07 -6.45 -3.27
CA LEU A 31 10.53 -7.05 -2.04
C LEU A 31 11.20 -8.39 -1.71
N VAL A 32 11.54 -9.20 -2.72
CA VAL A 32 12.31 -10.44 -2.53
C VAL A 32 13.71 -10.13 -2.02
N VAL A 33 14.43 -9.17 -2.61
CA VAL A 33 15.73 -8.71 -2.12
C VAL A 33 15.60 -8.17 -0.69
N THR A 34 14.53 -7.44 -0.37
CA THR A 34 14.29 -6.99 1.01
C THR A 34 14.13 -8.17 1.96
N ALA A 35 13.40 -9.21 1.54
CA ALA A 35 13.15 -10.40 2.34
C ALA A 35 14.41 -11.23 2.61
N THR A 36 15.40 -11.26 1.70
CA THR A 36 16.65 -11.99 1.94
C THR A 36 17.51 -11.37 3.04
N HIS A 37 17.23 -10.13 3.45
CA HIS A 37 17.94 -9.44 4.52
C HIS A 37 17.22 -9.51 5.88
N VAL A 38 16.14 -10.30 5.98
CA VAL A 38 15.38 -10.49 7.22
C VAL A 38 15.51 -11.92 7.69
N ASP A 39 16.05 -12.10 8.90
CA ASP A 39 16.29 -13.39 9.54
C ASP A 39 15.57 -13.55 10.89
N ASP A 40 14.95 -12.48 11.41
CA ASP A 40 14.40 -12.41 12.76
C ASP A 40 12.87 -12.57 12.85
N ARG A 41 12.16 -12.58 11.72
CA ARG A 41 10.70 -12.63 11.68
C ARG A 41 10.14 -13.14 10.34
N PRO A 42 8.92 -13.69 10.32
CA PRO A 42 8.34 -14.22 9.09
C PRO A 42 7.88 -13.11 8.14
N ILE A 43 7.90 -13.42 6.84
CA ILE A 43 7.48 -12.53 5.77
C ILE A 43 6.44 -13.24 4.89
N CYS A 44 5.42 -12.52 4.46
CA CYS A 44 4.56 -12.93 3.34
C CYS A 44 4.42 -11.82 2.30
N PHE A 45 4.48 -12.21 1.03
CA PHE A 45 4.11 -11.36 -0.10
C PHE A 45 3.14 -12.08 -1.03
N ARG A 46 2.23 -11.32 -1.61
CA ARG A 46 1.33 -11.79 -2.67
C ARG A 46 2.10 -11.80 -3.99
N TYR A 47 2.33 -12.99 -4.57
CA TYR A 47 3.28 -13.20 -5.66
C TYR A 47 2.67 -12.99 -7.06
N PRO A 48 2.99 -11.89 -7.78
CA PRO A 48 2.83 -11.82 -9.23
C PRO A 48 4.00 -12.54 -9.91
N ARG A 49 3.87 -12.92 -11.19
CA ARG A 49 5.03 -13.47 -11.94
C ARG A 49 6.02 -12.34 -12.23
N ALA A 50 7.29 -12.47 -11.87
CA ALA A 50 8.33 -11.48 -12.19
C ALA A 50 9.45 -12.03 -13.06
N HIS A 51 10.17 -11.11 -13.72
CA HIS A 51 11.43 -11.36 -14.40
C HIS A 51 12.55 -10.58 -13.68
N ASP A 52 13.75 -11.13 -13.68
CA ASP A 52 14.88 -10.57 -12.95
C ASP A 52 15.38 -9.28 -13.62
N THR A 53 15.29 -8.18 -12.88
CA THR A 53 15.89 -6.89 -13.23
C THR A 53 16.57 -6.40 -11.96
N GLY A 54 17.89 -6.22 -11.99
CA GLY A 54 18.70 -5.89 -10.81
C GLY A 54 18.05 -4.86 -9.89
N SER A 55 18.10 -5.14 -8.58
CA SER A 55 17.36 -4.42 -7.54
C SER A 55 18.22 -4.22 -6.30
N THR A 56 18.01 -3.12 -5.58
CA THR A 56 18.65 -2.80 -4.30
C THR A 56 17.74 -3.02 -3.09
N GLY A 57 16.57 -3.64 -3.28
CA GLY A 57 15.56 -3.77 -2.23
C GLY A 57 14.85 -2.46 -1.87
N CYS A 58 14.06 -2.48 -0.79
CA CYS A 58 13.36 -1.33 -0.26
C CYS A 58 13.37 -1.33 1.28
N GLN A 59 13.09 -0.18 1.89
CA GLN A 59 12.99 -0.08 3.34
C GLN A 59 11.66 -0.70 3.82
N ILE A 60 11.74 -1.62 4.78
CA ILE A 60 10.56 -2.27 5.37
C ILE A 60 9.64 -1.22 6.02
N GLY A 61 8.35 -1.30 5.71
CA GLY A 61 7.34 -0.38 6.24
C GLY A 61 7.36 1.00 5.58
N LYS A 62 7.98 1.13 4.42
CA LYS A 62 7.98 2.37 3.63
C LYS A 62 7.26 2.24 2.32
N GLY A 63 6.20 3.03 2.19
CA GLY A 63 5.52 3.25 0.92
C GLY A 63 6.32 4.21 0.03
N ARG A 64 5.76 4.52 -1.14
CA ARG A 64 6.30 5.56 -2.03
C ARG A 64 5.17 6.34 -2.69
N VAL A 65 5.38 7.63 -2.86
CA VAL A 65 4.56 8.44 -3.78
C VAL A 65 5.06 8.17 -5.19
N LEU A 66 4.15 7.77 -6.08
CA LEU A 66 4.46 7.54 -7.49
C LEU A 66 4.26 8.81 -8.30
N VAL A 67 3.20 9.56 -8.01
CA VAL A 67 2.89 10.80 -8.70
C VAL A 67 2.13 11.76 -7.79
N GLU A 68 2.54 13.02 -7.76
CA GLU A 68 1.98 14.09 -6.93
C GLU A 68 0.59 14.56 -7.37
N GLY A 69 -0.21 15.03 -6.40
CA GLY A 69 -1.54 15.62 -6.57
C GLY A 69 -1.93 16.39 -5.31
N LYS A 70 -3.11 17.02 -5.29
CA LYS A 70 -3.53 17.90 -4.17
C LYS A 70 -4.95 17.70 -3.68
N ASP A 71 -5.84 17.13 -4.50
CA ASP A 71 -7.27 17.09 -4.18
C ASP A 71 -7.65 15.80 -3.44
N VAL A 72 -7.20 14.66 -3.98
CA VAL A 72 -7.53 13.31 -3.51
C VAL A 72 -6.29 12.44 -3.45
N ALA A 73 -6.18 11.63 -2.41
CA ALA A 73 -5.15 10.60 -2.27
C ALA A 73 -5.68 9.20 -2.59
N LEU A 74 -5.03 8.53 -3.56
CA LEU A 74 -5.18 7.10 -3.80
C LEU A 74 -4.00 6.37 -3.18
N LEU A 75 -4.27 5.57 -2.15
CA LEU A 75 -3.30 4.68 -1.53
C LEU A 75 -3.55 3.25 -2.03
N GLY A 76 -2.82 2.87 -3.07
CA GLY A 76 -2.92 1.55 -3.68
C GLY A 76 -2.05 0.51 -2.96
N TYR A 77 -2.54 -0.73 -2.92
CA TYR A 77 -1.81 -1.86 -2.37
C TYR A 77 -1.73 -3.01 -3.38
N GLY A 78 -0.51 -3.45 -3.68
CA GLY A 78 -0.25 -4.50 -4.67
C GLY A 78 -0.65 -4.10 -6.10
N VAL A 79 -1.14 -5.06 -6.88
CA VAL A 79 -1.46 -4.88 -8.31
C VAL A 79 -2.48 -3.77 -8.60
N MET A 80 -3.27 -3.36 -7.60
CA MET A 80 -4.24 -2.26 -7.72
C MET A 80 -3.60 -0.89 -7.90
N VAL A 81 -2.31 -0.73 -7.63
CA VAL A 81 -1.56 0.50 -7.89
C VAL A 81 -1.62 0.91 -9.37
N LYS A 82 -1.54 -0.06 -10.30
CA LYS A 82 -1.69 0.20 -11.75
C LYS A 82 -3.08 0.78 -12.07
N ASN A 83 -4.12 0.34 -11.35
CA ASN A 83 -5.47 0.88 -11.52
C ASN A 83 -5.61 2.28 -10.93
N CYS A 84 -4.91 2.60 -9.84
CA CYS A 84 -4.86 3.95 -9.28
C CYS A 84 -4.24 4.95 -10.27
N LEU A 85 -3.14 4.57 -10.94
CA LEU A 85 -2.51 5.39 -11.97
C LEU A 85 -3.46 5.64 -13.16
N ARG A 86 -4.21 4.62 -13.60
CA ARG A 86 -5.23 4.77 -14.66
C ARG A 86 -6.37 5.69 -14.21
N ALA A 87 -6.86 5.52 -12.98
CA ALA A 87 -7.92 6.34 -12.42
C ALA A 87 -7.52 7.82 -12.34
N ARG A 88 -6.28 8.11 -11.93
CA ARG A 88 -5.70 9.46 -11.98
C ARG A 88 -5.79 10.06 -13.38
N SER A 89 -5.38 9.34 -14.43
CA SER A 89 -5.44 9.86 -15.81
C SER A 89 -6.86 10.21 -16.25
N LEU A 90 -7.87 9.42 -15.83
CA LEU A 90 -9.27 9.70 -16.10
C LEU A 90 -9.74 10.94 -15.33
N LEU A 91 -9.42 11.04 -14.04
CA LEU A 91 -9.81 12.15 -13.18
C LEU A 91 -9.13 13.48 -13.57
N ALA A 92 -7.94 13.43 -14.16
CA ALA A 92 -7.28 14.61 -14.70
C ALA A 92 -8.09 15.27 -15.83
N SER A 93 -8.89 14.51 -16.60
CA SER A 93 -9.78 15.08 -17.62
C SER A 93 -10.97 15.85 -17.04
N LEU A 94 -11.20 15.71 -15.73
CA LEU A 94 -12.24 16.38 -14.96
C LEU A 94 -11.67 17.48 -14.03
N ASP A 95 -10.41 17.88 -14.22
CA ASP A 95 -9.69 18.85 -13.39
C ASP A 95 -9.55 18.43 -11.90
N ILE A 96 -9.46 17.12 -11.66
CA ILE A 96 -9.22 16.54 -10.32
C ILE A 96 -7.78 16.03 -10.25
N HIS A 97 -6.96 16.61 -9.38
CA HIS A 97 -5.55 16.29 -9.23
C HIS A 97 -5.31 15.28 -8.10
N VAL A 98 -5.04 14.05 -8.49
CA VAL A 98 -4.97 12.90 -7.58
C VAL A 98 -3.52 12.47 -7.33
N ILE A 99 -3.11 12.45 -6.06
CA ILE A 99 -1.84 11.80 -5.66
C ILE A 99 -2.03 10.28 -5.70
N VAL A 100 -1.03 9.57 -6.19
CA VAL A 100 -1.03 8.09 -6.17
C VAL A 100 0.18 7.63 -5.38
N ALA A 101 -0.08 6.91 -4.30
CA ALA A 101 0.93 6.28 -3.46
C ALA A 101 0.79 4.76 -3.50
N ASP A 102 1.94 4.08 -3.54
CA ASP A 102 2.07 2.63 -3.41
C ASP A 102 2.44 2.32 -1.96
N ALA A 103 1.53 1.65 -1.25
CA ALA A 103 1.68 1.35 0.15
C ALA A 103 2.81 0.35 0.43
N ARG A 104 3.06 -0.59 -0.50
CA ARG A 104 4.01 -1.73 -0.42
C ARG A 104 3.80 -2.72 0.75
N PHE A 105 3.47 -2.21 1.94
CA PHE A 105 3.36 -2.96 3.18
C PHE A 105 1.98 -2.75 3.80
N CYS A 106 1.29 -3.85 4.09
CA CYS A 106 0.17 -3.85 5.02
C CYS A 106 0.67 -3.91 6.47
N LYS A 107 1.84 -4.52 6.69
CA LYS A 107 2.47 -4.61 8.01
C LYS A 107 4.00 -4.67 7.88
N PRO A 108 4.76 -3.80 8.57
CA PRO A 108 4.29 -2.60 9.26
C PRO A 108 3.76 -1.53 8.27
N LEU A 109 2.80 -0.72 8.70
CA LEU A 109 2.28 0.40 7.91
C LEU A 109 3.27 1.58 7.91
N ASP A 110 3.32 2.32 6.81
CA ASP A 110 4.02 3.60 6.76
C ASP A 110 3.18 4.72 7.39
N ILE A 111 3.21 4.79 8.72
CA ILE A 111 2.47 5.75 9.53
C ILE A 111 2.70 7.20 9.08
N LYS A 112 3.92 7.55 8.66
CA LYS A 112 4.24 8.92 8.22
C LYS A 112 3.53 9.25 6.92
N LEU A 113 3.64 8.37 5.93
CA LEU A 113 2.96 8.54 4.64
C LEU A 113 1.45 8.63 4.83
N VAL A 114 0.84 7.72 5.61
CA VAL A 114 -0.61 7.75 5.81
C VAL A 114 -1.06 9.06 6.46
N ARG A 115 -0.32 9.55 7.48
CA ARG A 115 -0.63 10.83 8.13
C ARG A 115 -0.48 12.02 7.17
N GLU A 116 0.56 12.04 6.34
CA GLU A 116 0.74 13.06 5.31
C GLU A 116 -0.41 13.05 4.30
N LEU A 117 -0.82 11.87 3.82
CA LEU A 117 -1.95 11.75 2.90
C LEU A 117 -3.26 12.24 3.53
N CYS A 118 -3.55 11.88 4.79
CA CYS A 118 -4.72 12.37 5.52
C CYS A 118 -4.72 13.89 5.72
N LYS A 119 -3.54 14.47 5.98
CA LYS A 119 -3.41 15.90 6.30
C LYS A 119 -3.51 16.79 5.07
N GLU A 120 -2.86 16.39 3.98
CA GLU A 120 -2.66 17.23 2.79
C GLU A 120 -3.79 17.07 1.75
N HIS A 121 -4.69 16.08 1.91
CA HIS A 121 -5.75 15.80 0.95
C HIS A 121 -7.13 15.77 1.60
N THR A 122 -8.15 16.14 0.83
CA THR A 122 -9.54 16.16 1.33
C THR A 122 -10.09 14.75 1.49
N PHE A 123 -9.70 13.83 0.61
CA PHE A 123 -10.14 12.45 0.62
C PHE A 123 -8.95 11.52 0.52
N LEU A 124 -8.93 10.49 1.36
CA LEU A 124 -8.04 9.33 1.23
C LEU A 124 -8.86 8.11 0.82
N ILE A 125 -8.50 7.49 -0.29
CA ILE A 125 -9.12 6.28 -0.82
C ILE A 125 -8.06 5.18 -0.86
N THR A 126 -8.27 4.13 -0.07
CA THR A 126 -7.46 2.91 -0.13
C THR A 126 -7.97 1.99 -1.23
N VAL A 127 -7.07 1.43 -2.03
CA VAL A 127 -7.44 0.53 -3.14
C VAL A 127 -6.65 -0.76 -3.04
N GLU A 128 -7.35 -1.87 -2.78
CA GLU A 128 -6.78 -3.20 -2.62
C GLU A 128 -7.58 -4.27 -3.35
N GLU A 129 -6.96 -5.42 -3.60
CA GLU A 129 -7.62 -6.64 -4.06
C GLU A 129 -7.71 -7.65 -2.91
N GLY A 130 -8.47 -7.31 -1.87
CA GLY A 130 -8.57 -8.06 -0.62
C GLY A 130 -10.01 -8.19 -0.14
N SER A 131 -10.20 -8.99 0.90
CA SER A 131 -11.47 -9.13 1.62
C SER A 131 -11.52 -8.18 2.81
N VAL A 132 -12.68 -8.14 3.49
CA VAL A 132 -12.84 -7.43 4.77
C VAL A 132 -11.77 -7.90 5.77
N GLY A 133 -11.21 -6.97 6.55
CA GLY A 133 -10.06 -7.21 7.41
C GLY A 133 -8.70 -7.09 6.71
N GLY A 134 -8.68 -6.79 5.41
CA GLY A 134 -7.49 -6.56 4.61
C GLY A 134 -6.82 -5.21 4.86
N PHE A 135 -6.02 -4.76 3.90
CA PHE A 135 -5.17 -3.56 4.01
C PHE A 135 -5.94 -2.31 4.46
N ALA A 136 -7.10 -2.05 3.87
CA ALA A 136 -7.93 -0.90 4.21
C ALA A 136 -8.38 -0.93 5.67
N SER A 137 -8.63 -2.12 6.25
CA SER A 137 -9.02 -2.25 7.66
C SER A 137 -7.87 -1.85 8.59
N HIS A 138 -6.63 -2.21 8.25
CA HIS A 138 -5.43 -1.77 8.99
C HIS A 138 -5.23 -0.25 8.90
N ILE A 139 -5.45 0.34 7.72
CA ILE A 139 -5.38 1.79 7.52
C ILE A 139 -6.43 2.51 8.37
N VAL A 140 -7.69 2.10 8.28
CA VAL A 140 -8.79 2.72 9.05
C VAL A 140 -8.57 2.57 10.56
N GLN A 141 -8.13 1.40 11.02
CA GLN A 141 -7.78 1.19 12.41
C GLN A 141 -6.67 2.15 12.87
N PHE A 142 -5.61 2.31 12.07
CA PHE A 142 -4.55 3.26 12.38
C PHE A 142 -5.07 4.71 12.43
N ILE A 143 -5.79 5.15 11.39
CA ILE A 143 -6.34 6.52 11.29
C ILE A 143 -7.28 6.84 12.47
N ALA A 144 -8.09 5.86 12.89
CA ALA A 144 -8.95 6.01 14.06
C ALA A 144 -8.16 6.15 15.36
N LEU A 145 -7.09 5.36 15.56
CA LEU A 145 -6.25 5.42 16.75
C LEU A 145 -5.33 6.65 16.78
N ASP A 146 -4.95 7.18 15.62
CA ASP A 146 -4.09 8.37 15.48
C ASP A 146 -4.88 9.69 15.60
N GLY A 147 -6.22 9.63 15.74
CA GLY A 147 -7.09 10.81 15.86
C GLY A 147 -7.36 11.54 14.54
N GLN A 148 -7.07 10.91 13.40
CA GLN A 148 -7.28 11.52 12.07
C GLN A 148 -8.76 11.57 11.66
N LEU A 149 -9.66 10.94 12.43
CA LEU A 149 -11.12 10.98 12.23
C LEU A 149 -11.83 12.05 13.10
N ASP A 150 -11.13 12.70 14.02
CA ASP A 150 -11.76 13.57 15.03
C ASP A 150 -12.23 14.93 14.46
N GLY A 151 -11.89 15.21 13.19
CA GLY A 151 -12.17 16.49 12.54
C GLY A 151 -11.24 17.61 13.04
N LYS A 152 -11.22 18.72 12.31
CA LYS A 152 -10.60 19.96 12.79
C LYS A 152 -11.65 20.68 13.65
N ILE A 153 -11.53 20.59 14.98
CA ILE A 153 -12.30 21.42 15.92
C ILE A 153 -11.81 22.86 15.83
#